data_AF-K2EFH9-F1
#
_entry.id   AF-K2EFH9-F1
#
_cell.length_a   1.000
_cell.length_b   1.000
_cell.length_c   1.000
_cell.angle_alpha   90.00
_cell.angle_beta   90.00
_cell.angle_gamma   90.00
#
_symmetry.space_group_name_H-M   'P 1'
#
loop_
_entity.id
_entity.type
_entity.pdbx_description
1 polymer ?
#
loop_
_entity_poly.entity_id
_entity_poly.type
_entity_poly.pdbx_seq_one_letter_code
_entity_poly.pdbx_strand_id
1 'polypeptide(L)'
;MEKIRQQVKAKTGFDNKRKAKQEKEGKVEKENISKLSIEVDADRVRFSQILQLKELFRSYPGKSTLEMHFRVGSKRLGTVFVDSQWGVNANSEFQKKLAELIATFGSIFLS
;
A
#
# COMPACT_ATOMS: atom_id res chain seq x y z
N MET A 1 -60.98 -21.26 -3.91
CA MET A 1 -60.30 -21.69 -5.14
C MET A 1 -60.98 -21.02 -6.32
N GLU A 2 -60.17 -20.36 -7.14
CA GLU A 2 -60.46 -19.84 -8.48
C GLU A 2 -61.48 -18.72 -8.69
N LYS A 3 -61.08 -17.78 -9.59
CA LYS A 3 -61.72 -16.53 -10.03
C LYS A 3 -61.36 -15.36 -9.10
N ILE A 4 -60.39 -14.48 -9.42
CA ILE A 4 -60.31 -13.63 -10.60
C ILE A 4 -58.83 -13.40 -10.96
N ARG A 5 -58.33 -14.17 -11.93
CA ARG A 5 -57.22 -13.75 -12.80
C ARG A 5 -57.83 -12.94 -13.94
N GLN A 6 -57.10 -11.94 -14.44
CA GLN A 6 -57.35 -11.18 -15.66
C GLN A 6 -58.31 -9.99 -15.58
N GLN A 7 -57.74 -8.84 -15.18
CA GLN A 7 -57.86 -7.59 -15.96
C GLN A 7 -56.45 -6.96 -16.02
N VAL A 8 -55.57 -7.50 -16.87
CA VAL A 8 -55.14 -6.94 -18.16
C VAL A 8 -54.85 -5.43 -18.16
N LYS A 9 -53.54 -5.13 -18.19
CA LYS A 9 -52.85 -4.23 -19.11
C LYS A 9 -53.65 -3.01 -19.61
N ALA A 10 -53.19 -1.82 -19.22
CA ALA A 10 -52.98 -0.75 -20.17
C ALA A 10 -52.11 0.36 -19.56
N LYS A 11 -51.00 0.68 -20.25
CA LYS A 11 -50.37 2.01 -20.33
C LYS A 11 -49.59 2.43 -19.06
N THR A 12 -48.30 2.76 -19.10
CA THR A 12 -47.45 3.33 -20.14
C THR A 12 -46.00 3.21 -19.67
N GLY A 13 -45.09 2.93 -20.60
CA GLY A 13 -43.66 2.73 -20.32
C GLY A 13 -42.97 3.93 -19.67
N PHE A 14 -42.04 3.61 -18.76
CA PHE A 14 -40.91 4.45 -18.41
C PHE A 14 -39.70 3.53 -18.22
N ASP A 15 -39.16 3.11 -19.35
CA ASP A 15 -37.79 2.61 -19.46
C ASP A 15 -36.79 3.64 -18.92
N ASN A 16 -35.72 3.12 -18.32
CA ASN A 16 -34.41 3.75 -18.23
C ASN A 16 -34.31 5.15 -17.63
N LYS A 17 -34.34 5.24 -16.29
CA LYS A 17 -33.70 6.35 -15.57
C LYS A 17 -33.06 5.95 -14.23
N ARG A 18 -32.32 4.83 -14.23
CA ARG A 18 -31.40 4.45 -13.14
C ARG A 18 -29.99 4.12 -13.63
N LYS A 19 -29.54 4.79 -14.69
CA LYS A 19 -28.13 4.80 -15.13
C LYS A 19 -27.66 6.25 -15.22
N ALA A 20 -27.36 6.87 -14.09
CA ALA A 20 -26.60 8.13 -14.03
C ALA A 20 -26.20 8.48 -12.58
N LYS A 21 -25.64 7.55 -11.80
CA LYS A 21 -24.95 7.92 -10.54
C LYS A 21 -23.97 6.87 -10.01
N GLN A 22 -23.06 6.42 -10.87
CA GLN A 22 -21.85 5.64 -10.58
C GLN A 22 -21.16 5.66 -11.94
N GLU A 23 -20.15 6.50 -12.17
CA GLU A 23 -18.76 6.22 -11.82
C GLU A 23 -18.04 7.56 -11.55
N LYS A 24 -17.84 7.88 -10.27
CA LYS A 24 -16.54 8.41 -9.88
C LYS A 24 -15.88 7.26 -9.14
N GLU A 25 -15.31 6.34 -9.92
CA GLU A 25 -14.30 5.42 -9.42
C GLU A 25 -13.07 6.27 -9.06
N GLY A 26 -13.15 6.94 -7.90
CA GLY A 26 -11.94 7.09 -7.13
C GLY A 26 -11.47 5.66 -6.88
N LYS A 27 -10.40 5.25 -7.58
CA LYS A 27 -9.64 4.07 -7.20
C LYS A 27 -9.28 4.26 -5.73
N VAL A 28 -10.10 3.68 -4.86
CA VAL A 28 -9.65 3.34 -3.52
C VAL A 28 -8.61 2.27 -3.81
N GLU A 29 -7.35 2.69 -3.93
CA GLU A 29 -6.23 1.77 -3.91
C GLU A 29 -6.49 0.86 -2.71
N LYS A 30 -6.82 -0.41 -2.97
CA LYS A 30 -6.96 -1.41 -1.92
C LYS A 30 -5.72 -1.26 -1.09
N GLU A 31 -5.87 -0.91 0.19
CA GLU A 31 -4.76 -0.85 1.14
C GLU A 31 -4.08 -2.21 1.10
N ASN A 32 -3.04 -2.31 0.28
CA ASN A 32 -2.36 -3.56 0.02
C ASN A 32 -1.43 -3.70 1.23
N ILE A 33 -1.93 -4.35 2.27
CA ILE A 33 -1.16 -4.63 3.48
C ILE A 33 -0.05 -5.59 3.05
N SER A 34 1.07 -5.01 2.67
CA SER A 34 2.26 -5.69 2.22
C SER A 34 3.32 -5.62 3.32
N LYS A 35 4.24 -6.58 3.31
CA LYS A 35 5.43 -6.55 4.15
C LYS A 35 6.58 -6.04 3.30
N LEU A 36 7.24 -4.97 3.75
CA LEU A 36 8.44 -4.44 3.10
C LEU A 36 9.67 -4.93 3.85
N SER A 37 10.61 -5.54 3.14
CA SER A 37 11.85 -6.06 3.71
C SER A 37 13.05 -5.33 3.11
N ILE A 38 13.92 -4.82 3.97
CA ILE A 38 15.11 -4.05 3.61
C ILE A 38 16.32 -4.70 4.27
N GLU A 39 17.40 -4.91 3.52
CA GLU A 39 18.70 -5.29 4.06
C GLU A 39 19.57 -4.06 4.25
N VAL A 40 20.32 -4.03 5.36
CA VAL A 40 21.20 -2.92 5.73
C VAL A 40 22.58 -3.46 6.07
N ASP A 41 23.60 -3.01 5.35
CA ASP A 41 25.00 -3.26 5.68
C ASP A 41 25.40 -2.36 6.87
N ALA A 42 25.56 -2.98 8.04
CA ALA A 42 25.80 -2.28 9.30
C ALA A 42 27.19 -1.64 9.38
N ASP A 43 28.18 -2.10 8.60
CA ASP A 43 29.52 -1.51 8.58
C ASP A 43 29.58 -0.22 7.75
N ARG A 44 28.64 -0.08 6.80
CA ARG A 44 28.66 1.02 5.83
C ARG A 44 27.54 2.03 6.05
N VAL A 45 26.43 1.62 6.67
CA VAL A 45 25.28 2.49 6.88
C VAL A 45 25.65 3.68 7.76
N ARG A 46 25.30 4.87 7.30
CA ARG A 46 25.46 6.11 8.06
C ARG A 46 24.16 6.46 8.75
N PHE A 47 24.26 7.08 9.92
CA PHE A 47 23.08 7.53 10.67
C PHE A 47 22.18 8.47 9.84
N SER A 48 22.76 9.34 9.01
CA SER A 48 22.01 10.20 8.10
C SER A 48 21.13 9.44 7.10
N GLN A 49 21.57 8.28 6.61
CA GLN A 49 20.78 7.43 5.69
C GLN A 49 19.58 6.82 6.42
N ILE A 50 19.77 6.40 7.67
CA ILE A 50 18.69 5.90 8.54
C ILE A 50 17.65 7.00 8.81
N LEU A 51 18.11 8.24 9.06
CA LEU A 51 17.21 9.38 9.24
C LEU A 51 16.41 9.67 7.97
N GLN A 52 17.04 9.63 6.79
CA GLN A 52 16.35 9.83 5.51
C GLN A 52 15.30 8.76 5.24
N LEU A 53 15.60 7.48 5.54
CA LEU A 53 14.59 6.41 5.49
C LEU A 53 13.44 6.66 6.45
N LYS A 54 13.74 7.05 7.69
CA LYS A 54 12.72 7.36 8.70
C LYS A 54 11.83 8.52 8.24
N GLU A 55 12.39 9.57 7.67
CA GLU A 55 11.65 10.71 7.12
C GLU A 55 10.74 10.28 5.96
N LEU A 56 11.24 9.44 5.06
CA LEU A 56 10.43 8.85 4.00
C LEU A 56 9.26 8.07 4.59
N PHE A 57 9.50 7.15 5.52
CA PHE A 57 8.44 6.31 6.10
C PHE A 57 7.37 7.15 6.80
N ARG A 58 7.77 8.21 7.52
CA ARG A 58 6.81 9.14 8.16
C ARG A 58 6.00 9.97 7.17
N SER A 59 6.51 10.18 5.95
CA SER A 59 5.83 10.95 4.91
C SER A 59 4.74 10.14 4.20
N TYR A 60 4.79 8.81 4.29
CA TYR A 60 3.82 7.89 3.69
C TYR A 60 3.24 6.94 4.75
N PRO A 61 2.47 7.42 5.75
CA PRO A 61 1.90 6.56 6.78
C PRO A 61 0.87 5.58 6.20
N GLY A 62 0.88 4.33 6.66
CA GLY A 62 -0.07 3.30 6.23
C GLY A 62 0.03 2.01 7.06
N LYS A 63 -0.54 0.91 6.56
CA LYS A 63 -0.64 -0.36 7.30
C LYS A 63 0.41 -1.40 6.93
N SER A 64 1.21 -1.16 5.89
CA SER A 64 2.26 -2.08 5.48
C SER A 64 3.37 -2.12 6.53
N THR A 65 3.75 -3.31 6.96
CA THR A 65 4.81 -3.52 7.96
C THR A 65 6.19 -3.39 7.32
N LEU A 66 7.20 -3.02 8.11
CA LEU A 66 8.58 -2.93 7.64
C LEU A 66 9.48 -3.85 8.46
N GLU A 67 10.43 -4.49 7.78
CA GLU A 67 11.51 -5.23 8.40
C GLU A 67 12.84 -4.73 7.85
N MET A 68 13.76 -4.37 8.76
CA MET A 68 15.11 -3.97 8.41
C MET A 68 16.10 -4.98 8.99
N HIS A 69 16.77 -5.74 8.12
CA HIS A 69 17.75 -6.74 8.49
C HIS A 69 19.16 -6.15 8.44
N PHE A 70 19.77 -5.94 9.60
CA PHE A 70 21.14 -5.46 9.69
C PHE A 70 22.12 -6.63 9.55
N ARG A 71 23.08 -6.51 8.65
CA ARG A 71 24.07 -7.54 8.33
C ARG A 71 25.49 -6.96 8.32
N VAL A 72 26.46 -7.79 8.67
CA VAL A 72 27.89 -7.57 8.47
C VAL A 72 28.41 -8.75 7.65
N GLY A 73 28.77 -8.49 6.40
CA GLY A 73 29.02 -9.56 5.43
C GLY A 73 27.83 -10.51 5.32
N SER A 74 28.06 -11.81 5.55
CA SER A 74 27.01 -12.84 5.53
C SER A 74 26.26 -13.01 6.86
N LYS A 75 26.72 -12.36 7.95
CA LYS A 75 26.15 -12.53 9.28
C LYS A 75 25.04 -11.51 9.53
N ARG A 76 23.86 -11.96 9.91
CA ARG A 76 22.78 -11.09 10.41
C ARG A 76 23.07 -10.69 11.86
N LEU A 77 23.14 -9.40 12.12
CA LEU A 77 23.32 -8.84 13.47
C LEU A 77 22.00 -8.71 14.22
N GLY A 78 20.94 -8.32 13.50
CA GLY A 78 19.63 -8.12 14.10
C GLY A 78 18.59 -7.68 13.08
N THR A 79 17.35 -7.59 13.53
CA THR A 79 16.22 -7.12 12.73
C THR A 79 15.45 -6.07 13.52
N VAL A 80 15.13 -4.95 12.89
CA VAL A 80 14.15 -3.99 13.40
C VAL A 80 12.83 -4.25 12.70
N PHE A 81 11.78 -4.49 13.49
CA PHE A 81 10.42 -4.67 13.02
C PHE A 81 9.62 -3.40 13.30
N VAL A 82 8.88 -2.94 12.30
CA VAL A 82 7.93 -1.83 12.43
C VAL A 82 6.54 -2.39 12.18
N ASP A 83 5.75 -2.42 13.24
CA ASP A 83 4.38 -2.89 13.22
C ASP A 83 3.48 -1.98 12.38
N SER A 84 2.33 -2.52 11.98
CA SER A 84 1.36 -1.83 11.13
C SER A 84 0.84 -0.50 11.71
N GLN A 85 0.88 -0.33 13.04
CA GLN A 85 0.56 0.94 13.72
C GLN A 85 1.51 2.09 13.35
N TRP A 86 2.75 1.77 12.94
CA TRP A 86 3.75 2.70 12.43
C TRP A 86 4.15 2.34 10.98
N GLY A 87 3.30 1.61 10.29
CA GLY A 87 3.54 1.12 8.95
C GLY A 87 3.54 2.23 7.90
N VAL A 88 3.79 1.83 6.67
CA VAL A 88 3.82 2.72 5.51
C VAL A 88 2.70 2.42 4.53
N ASN A 89 2.35 3.41 3.72
CA ASN A 89 1.55 3.20 2.53
C ASN A 89 2.51 2.87 1.37
N ALA A 90 2.62 1.58 1.04
CA ALA A 90 3.52 1.08 0.01
C ALA A 90 2.95 1.28 -1.42
N ASN A 91 2.50 2.49 -1.73
CA ASN A 91 2.01 2.86 -3.06
C ASN A 91 3.18 3.04 -4.06
N SER A 92 2.84 3.28 -5.32
CA SER A 92 3.83 3.40 -6.41
C SER A 92 4.80 4.58 -6.21
N GLU A 93 4.32 5.70 -5.63
CA GLU A 93 5.14 6.86 -5.35
C GLU A 93 6.17 6.58 -4.24
N PHE A 94 5.74 5.97 -3.15
CA PHE A 94 6.61 5.52 -2.06
C PHE A 94 7.69 4.57 -2.58
N GLN A 95 7.31 3.56 -3.37
CA GLN A 95 8.26 2.58 -3.91
C GLN A 95 9.31 3.25 -4.80
N LYS A 96 8.90 4.22 -5.63
CA LYS A 96 9.83 4.99 -6.46
C LYS A 96 10.81 5.80 -5.61
N LYS A 97 10.32 6.51 -4.59
CA LYS A 97 11.16 7.30 -3.68
C LYS A 97 12.12 6.44 -2.88
N LEU A 98 11.66 5.28 -2.41
CA LEU A 98 12.50 4.31 -1.73
C LEU A 98 13.61 3.78 -2.64
N ALA A 99 13.29 3.43 -3.88
CA ALA A 99 14.28 2.98 -4.86
C ALA A 99 15.32 4.06 -5.19
N GLU A 100 14.90 5.33 -5.34
CA GLU A 100 15.80 6.49 -5.55
C GLU A 100 16.78 6.66 -4.37
N LEU A 101 16.29 6.58 -3.13
CA LEU A 101 17.13 6.69 -1.93
C LEU A 101 18.11 5.51 -1.83
N ILE A 102 17.62 4.29 -2.02
CA ILE A 102 18.43 3.07 -1.96
C ILE A 102 19.52 3.06 -3.04
N ALA A 103 19.23 3.50 -4.26
CA ALA A 103 20.24 3.61 -5.32
C ALA A 103 21.39 4.56 -4.95
N THR A 104 21.12 5.53 -4.06
CA THR A 104 22.14 6.47 -3.54
C THR A 104 22.93 5.85 -2.37
N PHE A 105 22.32 4.92 -1.64
CA PHE A 105 22.89 4.29 -0.45
C PHE A 105 23.52 2.95 -0.84
N GLY A 106 24.82 2.93 -1.13
CA GLY A 106 25.57 1.68 -1.37
C GLY A 106 25.69 0.73 -0.16
N SER A 107 24.79 0.86 0.82
CA SER A 107 24.74 0.17 2.11
C SER A 107 23.33 -0.35 2.46
N ILE A 108 22.31 -0.07 1.65
CA ILE A 108 20.92 -0.48 1.90
C ILE A 108 20.38 -1.13 0.63
N PHE A 109 19.59 -2.20 0.76
CA PHE A 109 19.08 -2.97 -0.38
C PHE A 109 17.63 -3.43 -0.11
N LEU A 110 16.83 -3.58 -1.17
CA LEU A 110 15.54 -4.24 -1.07
C LEU A 110 15.76 -5.76 -1.05
N SER A 111 15.05 -6.46 -0.16
CA SER A 111 15.07 -7.92 -0.05
C SER A 111 13.97 -8.58 -0.90
#